data_AF-A0A9D3YHM8-F1
#
_entry.id   AF-A0A9D3YHM8-F1
#
_cell.length_a   1.000
_cell.length_b   1.000
_cell.length_c   1.000
_cell.angle_alpha   90.00
_cell.angle_beta   90.00
_cell.angle_gamma   90.00
#
_symmetry.space_group_name_H-M   'P 1'
#
loop_
_entity.id
_entity.type
_entity.pdbx_description
1 polymer ?
#
loop_
_entity_poly.entity_id
_entity_poly.type
_entity_poly.pdbx_seq_one_letter_code
_entity_poly.pdbx_strand_id
1 'polypeptide(L)'
;MDEAGRCPEPKCLVPIISSKAEQVVLIGDHMQLRPIIKCKEAAELGMDTSLFERYARMGTSEKLEKNVKFTMLEHQYSMVISFDCA
;
A
#
# COMPACT_ATOMS: atom_id res chain seq x y z
N MET A 1 -1.66 -8.54 -4.60
CA MET A 1 -2.85 -7.67 -4.61
C MET A 1 -2.47 -6.37 -5.26
N ASP A 2 -3.26 -5.96 -6.24
CA ASP A 2 -3.14 -4.65 -6.88
C ASP A 2 -3.94 -3.59 -6.10
N GLU A 3 -3.58 -2.33 -6.25
CA GLU A 3 -4.14 -1.16 -5.53
C GLU A 3 -4.21 -1.34 -3.99
N ALA A 4 -3.23 -2.04 -3.41
CA ALA A 4 -3.23 -2.39 -1.99
C ALA A 4 -3.22 -1.16 -1.06
N GLY A 5 -2.73 -0.01 -1.53
CA GLY A 5 -2.75 1.27 -0.80
C GLY A 5 -4.17 1.77 -0.47
N ARG A 6 -5.16 1.45 -1.29
CA ARG A 6 -6.57 1.85 -1.12
C ARG A 6 -7.41 0.76 -0.43
N CYS A 7 -6.84 -0.42 -0.20
CA CYS A 7 -7.56 -1.53 0.39
C CYS A 7 -7.46 -1.50 1.93
N PRO A 8 -8.58 -1.49 2.67
CA PRO A 8 -8.53 -1.60 4.12
C PRO A 8 -7.89 -2.94 4.51
N GLU A 9 -7.05 -2.92 5.53
CA GLU A 9 -6.24 -4.08 5.93
C GLU A 9 -7.05 -5.38 6.10
N PRO A 10 -8.22 -5.40 6.77
CA PRO A 10 -9.02 -6.62 6.90
C PRO A 10 -9.41 -7.23 5.55
N LYS A 11 -9.70 -6.38 4.55
CA LYS A 11 -10.06 -6.83 3.20
C LYS A 11 -8.87 -7.40 2.44
N CYS A 12 -7.68 -6.83 2.65
CA CYS A 12 -6.43 -7.37 2.11
C CYS A 12 -6.08 -8.75 2.70
N LEU A 13 -6.41 -9.00 3.96
CA LEU A 13 -6.08 -10.25 4.64
C LEU A 13 -6.92 -11.45 4.19
N VAL A 14 -8.18 -11.25 3.79
CA VAL A 14 -9.08 -12.32 3.34
C VAL A 14 -8.44 -13.24 2.28
N PRO A 15 -7.94 -12.72 1.13
CA PRO A 15 -7.32 -13.57 0.11
C PRO A 15 -5.98 -14.15 0.58
N ILE A 16 -5.21 -13.45 1.42
CA ILE A 16 -3.91 -13.93 1.92
C ILE A 16 -4.12 -15.19 2.78
N ILE A 17 -5.07 -15.12 3.71
CA ILE A 17 -5.37 -16.23 4.63
C ILE A 17 -6.05 -17.38 3.88
N SER A 18 -7.03 -17.08 3.02
CA SER A 18 -7.81 -18.10 2.32
C SER A 18 -7.00 -18.88 1.28
N SER A 19 -5.96 -18.28 0.68
CA SER A 19 -5.14 -18.92 -0.36
C SER A 19 -3.97 -19.75 0.20
N LYS A 20 -3.69 -19.67 1.51
CA LYS A 20 -2.47 -20.21 2.13
C LYS A 20 -1.20 -19.78 1.39
N ALA A 21 -1.17 -18.53 0.93
CA ALA A 21 -0.06 -18.01 0.13
C ALA A 21 1.27 -18.08 0.89
N GLU A 22 2.28 -18.72 0.29
CA GLU A 22 3.66 -18.72 0.81
C GLU A 22 4.39 -17.43 0.48
N GLN A 23 3.96 -16.72 -0.57
CA GLN A 23 4.49 -15.45 -0.99
C GLN A 23 3.36 -14.48 -1.34
N VAL A 24 3.43 -13.26 -0.80
CA VAL A 24 2.45 -12.20 -1.05
C VAL A 24 3.17 -11.00 -1.64
N VAL A 25 2.66 -10.51 -2.77
CA VAL A 25 3.10 -9.26 -3.38
C VAL A 25 1.99 -8.23 -3.23
N LEU A 26 2.31 -7.10 -2.59
CA LEU A 26 1.41 -5.96 -2.48
C LEU A 26 1.91 -4.88 -3.44
N ILE A 27 1.04 -4.45 -4.35
CA ILE A 27 1.31 -3.40 -5.33
C ILE A 27 0.42 -2.22 -4.97
N GLY A 28 0.98 -1.03 -4.93
CA GLY A 28 0.25 0.18 -4.60
C GLY A 28 1.16 1.39 -4.55
N ASP A 29 0.54 2.54 -4.31
CA ASP A 29 1.21 3.80 -4.12
C ASP A 29 0.75 4.39 -2.77
N HIS A 30 1.72 4.71 -1.92
CA HIS A 30 1.48 5.22 -0.57
C HIS A 30 1.14 6.72 -0.55
N MET A 31 1.37 7.41 -1.67
CA MET A 31 1.00 8.82 -1.86
C MET A 31 -0.41 8.97 -2.47
N GLN A 32 -1.03 7.86 -2.88
CA GLN A 32 -2.39 7.84 -3.41
C GLN A 32 -3.44 7.67 -2.30
N LEU A 33 -4.72 7.65 -2.70
CA LEU A 33 -5.86 7.69 -1.78
C LEU A 33 -5.86 6.52 -0.78
N ARG A 34 -5.97 6.85 0.52
CA ARG A 34 -6.22 5.91 1.61
C ARG A 34 -7.58 5.20 1.48
N PRO A 35 -7.78 4.04 2.14
CA PRO A 35 -9.07 3.37 2.24
C PRO A 35 -10.20 4.31 2.70
N ILE A 36 -11.35 4.25 2.02
CA ILE A 36 -12.52 5.05 2.38
C ILE A 36 -13.32 4.31 3.46
N ILE A 37 -13.24 4.79 4.69
CA ILE A 37 -13.98 4.24 5.84
C ILE A 37 -15.17 5.15 6.17
N LYS A 38 -16.38 4.59 6.11
CA LYS A 38 -17.62 5.35 6.38
C LYS A 38 -17.82 5.64 7.87
N CYS A 39 -17.37 4.73 8.74
CA CYS A 39 -17.46 4.90 10.18
C CYS A 39 -16.28 5.76 10.67
N LYS A 40 -16.57 6.95 11.20
CA LYS A 40 -15.53 7.87 11.69
C LYS A 40 -14.72 7.26 12.83
N GLU A 41 -15.39 6.66 13.81
CA GLU A 41 -14.74 5.99 14.93
C GLU A 41 -13.78 4.88 14.45
N ALA A 42 -14.20 4.06 13.47
CA ALA A 42 -13.33 3.02 12.93
C ALA A 42 -12.11 3.61 12.21
N ALA A 43 -12.27 4.73 11.49
CA ALA A 43 -11.16 5.45 10.88
C ALA A 43 -10.19 6.00 11.93
N GLU A 44 -10.69 6.61 13.00
CA GLU A 44 -9.90 7.12 14.13
C GLU A 44 -9.14 6.01 14.87
N LEU A 45 -9.71 4.80 14.92
CA LEU A 45 -9.05 3.60 15.43
C LEU A 45 -8.04 2.98 14.43
N GLY A 46 -7.79 3.63 13.29
CA GLY A 46 -6.74 3.25 12.33
C GLY A 46 -7.19 2.34 11.19
N MET A 47 -8.50 2.11 11.01
CA MET A 47 -9.01 1.29 9.89
C MET A 47 -8.78 1.95 8.51
N ASP A 48 -8.45 3.24 8.49
CA ASP A 48 -8.06 3.99 7.30
C ASP A 48 -6.58 3.81 6.92
N THR A 49 -5.82 3.00 7.67
CA THR A 49 -4.45 2.63 7.33
C THR A 49 -4.46 1.29 6.59
N SER A 50 -3.90 1.25 5.38
CA SER A 50 -3.79 0.01 4.60
C SER A 50 -2.63 -0.86 5.07
N LEU A 51 -2.70 -2.17 4.76
CA LEU A 51 -1.60 -3.10 5.01
C LEU A 51 -0.31 -2.64 4.27
N PHE A 52 -0.47 -2.09 3.07
CA PHE A 52 0.64 -1.55 2.27
C PHE A 52 1.30 -0.35 2.94
N GLU A 53 0.51 0.62 3.40
CA GLU A 53 1.00 1.82 4.10
C GLU A 53 1.73 1.46 5.41
N ARG A 54 1.20 0.49 6.16
CA ARG A 54 1.81 -0.02 7.38
C ARG A 54 3.21 -0.59 7.11
N TYR A 55 3.36 -1.44 6.09
CA TYR A 55 4.67 -1.97 5.71
C TYR A 55 5.60 -0.90 5.11
N ALA A 56 5.08 0.02 4.29
CA ALA A 56 5.88 1.12 3.73
C ALA A 56 6.49 1.99 4.83
N ARG A 57 5.74 2.28 5.91
CA ARG A 57 6.25 3.00 7.10
C ARG A 57 7.27 2.21 7.91
N MET A 58 7.17 0.88 7.93
CA MET A 58 8.18 0.03 8.58
C MET A 58 9.46 -0.06 7.74
N GLY A 59 9.32 -0.01 6.41
CA GLY A 59 10.40 0.03 5.40
C GLY A 59 11.47 1.09 5.61
N THR A 60 11.10 2.22 6.23
CA THR A 60 12.00 3.35 6.50
C THR A 60 12.76 3.23 7.82
N SER A 61 12.41 2.24 8.65
CA SER A 61 13.09 1.98 9.93
C SER A 61 14.13 0.86 9.77
N GLU A 62 15.33 1.04 10.35
CA GLU A 62 16.49 0.14 10.19
C GLU A 62 16.27 -1.29 10.74
N LYS A 63 15.11 -1.58 11.34
CA LYS A 63 14.73 -2.89 11.87
C LYS A 63 13.90 -3.70 10.88
N LEU A 64 14.34 -3.77 9.63
CA LEU A 64 13.61 -4.52 8.62
C LEU A 64 13.82 -6.03 8.81
N GLU A 65 12.72 -6.76 8.97
CA GLU A 65 12.75 -8.21 8.91
C GLU A 65 13.28 -8.67 7.56
N LYS A 66 14.18 -9.67 7.57
CA LYS A 66 14.88 -10.20 6.38
C LYS A 66 13.93 -10.71 5.26
N ASN A 67 12.63 -10.78 5.52
CA ASN A 67 11.62 -11.38 4.65
C ASN A 67 10.76 -10.35 3.90
N VAL A 68 10.99 -9.05 4.07
CA VAL A 68 10.23 -8.00 3.36
C VAL A 68 11.15 -7.26 2.39
N LYS A 69 10.79 -7.30 1.10
CA LYS A 69 11.52 -6.58 0.03
C LYS A 69 10.65 -5.47 -0.52
N PHE A 70 11.19 -4.26 -0.57
CA PHE A 70 10.57 -3.11 -1.20
C PHE A 70 11.23 -2.83 -2.55
N THR A 71 10.40 -2.53 -3.55
CA THR A 71 10.86 -2.12 -4.88
C THR A 71 10.00 -0.93 -5.30
N MET A 72 10.65 0.18 -5.65
CA MET A 72 9.98 1.36 -6.22
C MET A 72 10.12 1.34 -7.73
N LEU A 73 9.03 1.62 -8.45
CA LEU A 73 9.06 1.82 -9.89
C LEU A 73 9.27 3.31 -10.15
N GLU A 74 10.42 3.66 -10.73
CA GLU A 74 10.85 5.07 -10.86
C GLU A 74 10.48 5.69 -12.21
N HIS A 75 10.29 4.87 -13.24
CA HIS A 75 10.08 5.34 -14.60
C HIS A 75 8.59 5.36 -14.92
N GLN A 76 8.05 6.56 -15.16
CA GLN A 76 6.67 6.77 -15.57
C GLN A 76 6.56 6.80 -17.10
N TYR A 77 5.69 5.95 -17.66
CA TYR A 77 5.52 5.81 -19.11
C TYR A 77 4.16 6.31 -19.63
N SER A 78 3.20 6.57 -18.74
CA SER A 78 1.83 6.91 -19.14
C SER A 78 1.62 8.39 -19.47
N MET A 79 2.40 9.30 -18.86
CA MET A 79 2.22 10.74 -19.04
C MET A 79 3.32 11.28 -19.95
N VAL A 80 2.93 12.13 -20.90
CA VAL A 80 3.87 12.97 -21.63
C VAL A 80 4.28 14.10 -20.68
N ILE A 81 5.58 14.29 -20.48
CA ILE A 81 6.07 15.45 -19.74
C ILE A 81 5.84 16.67 -20.64
N SER A 82 4.76 17.39 -20.42
CA SER A 82 4.58 18.73 -20.96
C SER A 82 5.41 19.69 -20.11
N PHE A 83 6.68 19.88 -20.49
CA PHE A 83 7.44 21.07 -20.11
C PHE A 83 6.89 22.26 -20.91
N ASP A 84 5.72 22.77 -20.52
CA ASP A 84 5.25 24.06 -21.01
C ASP A 84 5.58 25.14 -19.97
N CYS A 85 6.60 25.92 -20.35
CA CYS A 85 6.84 27.33 -20.06
C CYS A 85 6.91 27.83 -18.61
N ALA A 86 8.13 28.17 -18.18
CA ALA A 86 8.45 29.48 -17.61
C ALA A 86 9.84 29.92 -18.09
#